data_AF-A0A2M7XDL9-F1
#
_entry.id   AF-A0A2M7XDL9-F1
#
_cell.length_a   1.000
_cell.length_b   1.000
_cell.length_c   1.000
_cell.angle_alpha   90.00
_cell.angle_beta   90.00
_cell.angle_gamma   90.00
#
_symmetry.space_group_name_H-M   'P 1'
#
loop_
_entity.id
_entity.type
_entity.pdbx_description
1 polymer ?
#
loop_
_entity_poly.entity_id
_entity_poly.type
_entity_poly.pdbx_seq_one_letter_code
_entity_poly.pdbx_strand_id
1 'polypeptide(L)' 'MHSTGFIIHLIGELLIALTVLRVHRQVVQGHTFDKKVINEMKLEQRLGAAGVLFILVGAALELAVGL' A
#
# COMPACT_ATOMS: atom_id res chain seq x y z
N MET A 1 -3.10 -10.45 22.75
CA MET A 1 -1.96 -9.67 23.30
C MET A 1 -1.44 -8.80 22.17
N HIS A 2 -1.74 -7.50 22.12
CA HIS A 2 -1.20 -6.64 21.07
C HIS A 2 0.31 -6.51 21.26
N SER A 3 1.04 -7.31 20.50
CA SER A 3 2.49 -7.35 20.56
C SER A 3 3.01 -6.05 19.96
N THR A 4 3.92 -5.36 20.63
CA THR A 4 4.64 -4.22 20.04
C THR A 4 5.25 -4.58 18.68
N GLY A 5 5.60 -5.87 18.47
CA GLY A 5 6.01 -6.42 17.19
C GLY A 5 4.97 -6.30 16.07
N PHE A 6 3.67 -6.49 16.34
CA PHE A 6 2.60 -6.32 15.36
C PHE A 6 2.51 -4.87 14.88
N ILE A 7 2.55 -3.90 15.82
CA ILE A 7 2.48 -2.47 15.48
C ILE A 7 3.70 -2.06 14.64
N ILE A 8 4.91 -2.49 15.02
CA ILE A 8 6.14 -2.21 14.26
C ILE A 8 6.06 -2.84 12.86
N HIS A 9 5.56 -4.08 12.75
CA HIS A 9 5.37 -4.75 11.47
C HIS A 9 4.39 -3.98 10.56
N LEU A 10 3.22 -3.62 11.10
CA LEU A 10 2.20 -2.86 10.39
C LEU A 10 2.74 -1.51 9.88
N ILE A 11 3.48 -0.79 10.72
CA ILE A 11 4.13 0.46 10.32
C ILE A 11 5.13 0.22 9.19
N GLY A 12 5.98 -0.81 9.31
CA GLY A 12 6.96 -1.16 8.28
C GLY A 12 6.30 -1.46 6.93
N GLU A 13 5.22 -2.24 6.95
CA GLU A 13 4.48 -2.61 5.75
C GLU A 13 3.80 -1.40 5.08
N LEU A 14 3.19 -0.52 5.88
CA LEU A 14 2.61 0.73 5.37
C LEU A 14 3.67 1.65 4.76
N LEU A 15 4.85 1.77 5.38
CA LEU A 15 5.94 2.58 4.83
C LEU A 15 6.42 2.05 3.47
N ILE A 16 6.57 0.74 3.32
CA ILE A 16 6.93 0.11 2.04
C ILE A 16 5.84 0.38 1.00
N ALA A 17 4.58 0.14 1.34
CA ALA A 17 3.47 0.33 0.41
C ALA A 17 3.32 1.80 -0.03
N LEU A 18 3.47 2.76 0.88
CA LEU A 18 3.47 4.18 0.56
C LEU A 18 4.64 4.57 -0.35
N THR A 19 5.82 3.99 -0.11
CA THR A 19 7.01 4.22 -0.95
C THR A 19 6.77 3.73 -2.37
N VAL A 20 6.23 2.51 -2.53
CA VAL A 20 5.89 1.93 -3.83
C VAL A 20 4.85 2.79 -4.54
N LEU A 21 3.75 3.18 -3.86
CA LEU A 21 2.71 4.04 -4.42
C LEU A 21 3.25 5.40 -4.86
N ARG A 22 4.20 5.97 -4.12
CA ARG A 22 4.86 7.23 -4.48
C ARG A 22 5.66 7.10 -5.78
N VAL A 23 6.39 6.00 -5.96
CA VAL A 23 7.13 5.72 -7.21
C VAL A 23 6.16 5.60 -8.39
N HIS A 24 5.06 4.86 -8.23
CA HIS A 24 4.05 4.71 -9.29
C HIS A 24 3.47 6.06 -9.69
N ARG A 25 3.13 6.91 -8.70
CA ARG A 25 2.62 8.26 -8.95
C ARG A 25 3.64 9.13 -9.69
N GLN A 26 4.91 9.07 -9.31
CA GLN A 26 5.97 9.84 -9.95
C GLN A 26 6.19 9.42 -11.40
N VAL A 27 6.18 8.10 -11.67
CA VAL A 27 6.30 7.54 -13.02
C VAL A 27 5.10 7.95 -13.89
N VAL A 28 3.89 7.87 -13.34
CA VAL A 28 2.67 8.29 -14.06
C VAL A 28 2.66 9.78 -14.39
N GLN A 29 3.17 10.63 -13.48
CA GLN A 29 3.26 12.09 -13.68
C GLN A 29 4.40 12.51 -14.61
N GLY A 30 5.49 11.74 -14.67
CA GLY A 30 6.65 12.05 -15.50
C GLY A 30 6.40 11.94 -17.01
N HIS A 31 5.34 11.24 -17.45
CA HIS A 31 4.96 11.05 -18.86
C HIS A 31 6.11 10.60 -19.80
N THR A 32 7.18 10.03 -19.26
CA THR A 32 8.37 9.59 -20.00
C THR A 32 8.19 8.22 -20.67
N PHE A 33 7.14 7.49 -20.32
CA PHE A 33 6.88 6.13 -20.81
C PHE A 33 5.66 6.06 -21.73
N ASP A 34 5.59 5.03 -22.56
CA ASP A 34 4.47 4.76 -23.45
C ASP A 34 3.14 4.64 -22.67
N LYS A 35 2.04 5.03 -23.30
CA LYS A 35 0.68 5.00 -22.75
C LYS A 35 0.32 3.61 -22.22
N LYS A 36 0.78 2.54 -22.85
CA LYS A 36 0.57 1.17 -22.36
C LYS A 36 1.18 0.98 -20.96
N VAL A 37 2.45 1.36 -20.78
CA VAL A 37 3.17 1.26 -19.51
C VAL A 37 2.52 2.14 -18.44
N ILE A 38 2.13 3.36 -18.79
CA ILE A 38 1.43 4.26 -17.85
C ILE A 38 0.07 3.69 -17.42
N ASN A 39 -0.63 2.99 -18.31
CA ASN A 39 -1.92 2.40 -17.98
C ASN A 39 -1.79 1.18 -17.05
N GLU A 40 -0.78 0.33 -17.28
CA GLU A 40 -0.44 -0.76 -16.36
C GLU A 40 -0.01 -0.22 -14.98
N MET A 41 0.86 0.79 -14.95
CA MET A 41 1.30 1.43 -13.71
C MET A 41 0.13 2.02 -12.90
N LYS A 42 -0.91 2.55 -13.57
CA LYS A 42 -2.13 3.02 -12.90
C LYS A 42 -2.95 1.86 -12.32
N LEU A 43 -3.00 0.72 -13.00
CA LEU A 43 -3.67 -0.48 -12.51
C LEU A 43 -2.94 -1.02 -11.28
N GLU A 44 -1.62 -1.17 -11.35
CA GLU A 44 -0.77 -1.59 -10.23
C GLU A 44 -0.90 -0.63 -9.04
N GLN A 45 -0.92 0.69 -9.28
CA GLN A 45 -1.13 1.67 -8.22
C GLN A 45 -2.49 1.51 -7.52
N ARG A 46 -3.56 1.20 -8.28
CA ARG A 46 -4.89 0.95 -7.71
C ARG A 46 -4.93 -0.33 -6.90
N LEU A 47 -4.30 -1.39 -7.39
CA LEU A 47 -4.19 -2.67 -6.68
C LEU A 47 -3.36 -2.50 -5.40
N GLY A 48 -2.24 -1.78 -5.45
CA GLY A 48 -1.43 -1.46 -4.28
C GLY A 48 -2.20 -0.64 -3.24
N ALA A 49 -2.98 0.36 -3.68
CA ALA A 49 -3.83 1.14 -2.78
C ALA A 49 -4.94 0.29 -2.14
N ALA A 50 -5.54 -0.64 -2.90
CA ALA A 50 -6.50 -1.60 -2.37
C ALA A 50 -5.84 -2.57 -1.35
N GLY A 51 -4.60 -3.00 -1.60
CA GLY A 51 -3.82 -3.80 -0.66
C GLY A 51 -3.57 -3.07 0.67
N VAL A 52 -3.17 -1.80 0.61
CA VAL A 52 -3.05 -0.94 1.81
C VAL A 52 -4.37 -0.84 2.56
N LEU A 53 -5.49 -0.69 1.85
CA LEU A 53 -6.81 -0.65 2.48
C LEU A 53 -7.12 -1.97 3.22
N PHE A 54 -6.81 -3.12 2.61
CA PHE A 54 -7.00 -4.42 3.26
C PHE A 54 -6.13 -4.60 4.51
N ILE A 55 -4.86 -4.17 4.46
CA ILE A 55 -3.97 -4.19 5.63
C ILE A 55 -4.57 -3.37 6.79
N LEU A 56 -5.06 -2.16 6.49
CA LEU A 56 -5.68 -1.30 7.49
C LEU A 56 -6.97 -1.89 8.06
N VAL A 57 -7.80 -2.49 7.22
CA VAL A 57 -9.04 -3.17 7.66
C VAL A 57 -8.71 -4.39 8.52
N GLY A 58 -7.71 -5.20 8.12
CA GLY A 58 -7.24 -6.34 8.90
C GLY A 58 -6.74 -5.91 10.28
N ALA A 59 -5.90 -4.87 10.34
CA ALA A 59 -5.43 -4.32 11.60
C ALA A 59 -6.57 -3.76 12.48
N ALA A 60 -7.55 -3.09 11.89
CA ALA A 60 -8.72 -2.60 12.62
C ALA A 60 -9.57 -3.75 13.18
N LEU A 61 -9.76 -4.83 12.41
CA LEU A 61 -10.46 -6.03 12.87
C LEU A 61 -9.72 -6.73 14.00
N GLU A 62 -8.40 -6.88 13.90
CA GLU A 62 -7.58 -7.49 14.95
C GLU A 62 -7.67 -6.70 16.28
N LEU A 63 -7.63 -5.36 16.20
CA LEU A 63 -7.84 -4.48 17.35
C LEU A 63 -9.28 -4.54 17.91
N ALA A 64 -10.29 -4.61 17.05
CA ALA A 64 -11.70 -4.61 17.46
C ALA A 64 -12.17 -5.95 18.05
N VAL A 65 -11.68 -7.07 17.49
CA VAL A 65 -12.05 -8.43 17.89
C VAL A 65 -11.13 -8.95 19.02
N GLY A 66 -9.98 -8.31 19.25
CA GLY A 66 -9.05 -8.67 20.31
C GLY A 66 -8.30 -9.98 20.07
N LEU A 67 -8.20 -10.40 18.79
CA LEU A 67 -7.38 -11.52 18.35
C LEU A 67 -5.89 -11.28 18.66
#